data_AF-A0A256WKG2-F1
#
_entry.id   AF-A0A256WKG2-F1
#
_cell.length_a   1.000
_cell.length_b   1.000
_cell.length_c   1.000
_cell.angle_alpha   90.00
_cell.angle_beta   90.00
_cell.angle_gamma   90.00
#
_symmetry.space_group_name_H-M   'P 1'
#
loop_
_entity.id
_entity.type
_entity.pdbx_description
1 polymer ?
#
loop_
_entity_poly.entity_id
_entity_poly.type
_entity_poly.pdbx_seq_one_letter_code
_entity_poly.pdbx_strand_id
1 'polypeptide(L)'
;MFIAEQAQAQYATKKFKSKHEAYTDSIKNVDYNYVFPILGKATYKQGFDIPYPMGIMVNYIWMDQGIDITNMQLGLTTVNRDVPLTPVDFIDFGENRNTSMSFNVRPDIWIFPFLNVYGLFGYGKSKTEVNLVAPVELKSVVEQNISTAGFGVMGAFGIGPVWVSVDGNWTWNKPELLDDPVRVNVMGLRIGAI
;
A
#
# COMPACT_ATOMS: atom_id res chain seq x y z
N MET A 1 -35.92 30.92 16.93
CA MET A 1 -34.58 31.47 17.18
C MET A 1 -33.76 30.36 17.81
N PHE A 2 -33.05 29.57 17.02
CA PHE A 2 -32.20 28.48 17.51
C PHE A 2 -30.75 28.94 17.37
N ILE A 3 -30.11 29.13 18.51
CA ILE A 3 -28.71 29.52 18.61
C ILE A 3 -27.89 28.26 18.35
N ALA A 4 -27.10 28.27 17.26
CA ALA A 4 -26.14 27.22 16.99
C ALA A 4 -25.00 27.33 18.02
N GLU A 5 -24.85 26.31 18.85
CA GLU A 5 -23.69 26.17 19.74
C GLU A 5 -22.42 26.08 18.89
N GLN A 6 -21.45 26.91 19.28
CA GLN A 6 -20.12 26.94 18.71
C GLN A 6 -19.48 25.56 18.86
N ALA A 7 -19.16 24.91 17.75
CA ALA A 7 -18.27 23.76 17.74
C ALA A 7 -16.90 24.21 18.25
N GLN A 8 -16.62 23.96 19.53
CA GLN A 8 -15.29 24.14 20.08
C GLN A 8 -14.39 23.08 19.47
N ALA A 9 -13.57 23.50 18.50
CA ALA A 9 -12.44 22.70 18.06
C ALA A 9 -11.56 22.43 19.29
N GLN A 10 -11.57 21.18 19.77
CA GLN A 10 -10.63 20.74 20.80
C GLN A 10 -9.23 20.83 20.22
N TYR A 11 -8.54 21.93 20.50
CA TYR A 11 -7.10 22.01 20.31
C TYR A 11 -6.46 20.94 21.22
N ALA A 12 -5.68 20.04 20.65
CA ALA A 12 -4.88 19.11 21.42
C ALA A 12 -3.84 19.90 22.22
N THR A 13 -4.16 20.27 23.46
CA THR A 13 -3.20 20.86 24.39
C THR A 13 -2.22 19.76 24.80
N LYS A 14 -1.10 19.66 24.08
CA LYS A 14 -0.01 18.75 24.45
C LYS A 14 0.60 19.26 25.76
N LYS A 15 0.41 18.54 26.88
CA LYS A 15 1.21 18.76 28.08
C LYS A 15 2.64 18.32 27.77
N PHE A 16 3.51 19.28 27.44
CA PHE A 16 4.91 19.01 27.14
C PHE A 16 5.61 18.46 28.39
N LYS A 17 6.28 17.31 28.27
CA LYS A 17 7.22 16.85 29.29
C LYS A 17 8.44 17.79 29.25
N SER A 18 8.87 18.30 30.40
CA SER A 18 10.00 19.24 30.58
C SER A 18 11.27 18.91 29.78
N LYS A 19 11.51 17.63 29.45
CA LYS A 19 12.68 17.17 28.68
C LYS A 19 12.71 17.66 27.21
N HIS A 20 11.57 18.01 26.61
CA HIS A 20 11.50 18.37 25.17
C HIS A 20 11.20 19.85 24.90
N GLU A 21 11.09 20.66 25.95
CA GLU A 21 10.67 22.06 25.88
C GLU A 21 11.68 22.94 25.13
N ALA A 22 12.97 22.77 25.41
CA ALA A 22 14.05 23.48 24.71
C ALA A 22 14.10 23.19 23.20
N TYR A 23 13.70 21.98 22.79
CA TYR A 23 13.65 21.59 21.37
C TYR A 23 12.41 22.17 20.67
N THR A 24 11.26 22.17 21.35
CA THR A 24 10.06 22.81 20.78
C THR A 24 10.22 24.31 20.63
N ASP A 25 10.95 24.96 21.54
CA ASP A 25 11.22 26.39 21.47
C ASP A 25 12.27 26.75 20.42
N SER A 26 13.20 25.84 20.10
CA SER A 26 14.12 26.06 18.99
C SER A 26 13.37 26.02 17.64
N ILE A 27 12.44 25.07 17.45
CA ILE A 27 11.65 24.93 16.21
C ILE A 27 10.84 26.19 15.89
N LYS A 28 10.28 26.85 16.91
CA LYS A 28 9.49 28.09 16.72
C LYS A 28 10.31 29.24 16.12
N ASN A 29 11.63 29.21 16.30
CA ASN A 29 12.56 30.23 15.83
C ASN A 29 13.26 29.85 14.51
N VAL A 30 12.91 28.71 13.90
CA VAL A 30 13.47 28.29 12.62
C VAL A 30 12.74 28.96 11.45
N ASP A 31 13.50 29.58 10.55
CA ASP A 31 12.96 30.11 9.30
C ASP A 31 12.54 28.98 8.35
N TYR A 32 11.25 28.97 8.03
CA TYR A 32 10.65 27.97 7.17
C TYR A 32 10.66 28.43 5.71
N ASN A 33 11.57 27.86 4.92
CA ASN A 33 11.87 28.28 3.54
C ASN A 33 11.20 27.42 2.46
N TYR A 34 10.35 26.47 2.83
CA TYR A 34 9.67 25.58 1.88
C TYR A 34 8.30 26.11 1.46
N VAL A 35 7.88 25.80 0.23
CA VAL A 35 6.51 26.08 -0.27
C VAL A 35 5.49 25.10 0.31
N PHE A 36 5.91 23.85 0.49
CA PHE A 36 5.13 22.79 1.09
C PHE A 36 5.75 22.33 2.41
N PRO A 37 4.96 21.76 3.34
CA PRO A 37 3.50 21.77 3.34
C PRO A 37 2.92 23.19 3.47
N ILE A 38 1.73 23.44 2.90
CA ILE A 38 1.11 24.78 2.85
C ILE A 38 0.97 25.41 4.25
N LEU A 39 0.70 24.58 5.27
CA LEU A 39 0.56 25.01 6.67
C LEU A 39 1.86 24.85 7.48
N GLY A 40 3.01 24.59 6.84
CA GLY A 40 4.27 24.32 7.51
C GLY A 40 4.73 25.44 8.43
N LYS A 41 4.68 26.71 7.97
CA LYS A 41 5.01 27.90 8.78
C LYS A 41 4.16 28.00 10.05
N ALA A 42 2.85 27.78 9.93
CA ALA A 42 1.94 27.83 11.07
C ALA A 42 2.22 26.69 12.06
N THR A 43 2.62 25.52 11.54
CA THR A 43 2.92 24.32 12.32
C THR A 43 4.23 24.47 13.10
N TYR A 44 5.27 25.06 12.49
CA TYR A 44 6.54 25.40 13.16
C TYR A 44 6.33 26.42 14.28
N LYS A 45 5.50 27.45 14.04
CA LYS A 45 5.13 28.44 15.08
C LYS A 45 4.42 27.81 16.27
N GLN A 46 3.72 26.70 16.06
CA GLN A 46 3.09 25.92 17.13
C GLN A 46 4.07 24.96 17.83
N GLY A 47 5.34 24.92 17.41
CA GLY A 47 6.38 24.06 18.00
C GLY A 47 6.30 22.59 17.54
N PHE A 48 5.58 22.31 16.46
CA PHE A 48 5.55 20.98 15.85
C PHE A 48 6.67 20.85 14.83
N ASP A 49 7.45 19.79 14.97
CA ASP A 49 8.37 19.34 13.94
C ASP A 49 7.59 18.56 12.87
N ILE A 50 7.78 18.91 11.59
CA ILE A 50 7.05 18.28 10.47
C ILE A 50 8.07 17.62 9.53
N PRO A 51 7.68 16.55 8.82
CA PRO A 51 8.56 15.92 7.86
C PRO A 51 8.95 16.88 6.73
N TYR A 52 10.07 16.57 6.08
CA TYR A 52 10.47 17.28 4.86
C TYR A 52 9.35 17.21 3.80
N PRO A 53 9.20 18.26 2.99
CA PRO A 53 8.08 18.35 2.06
C PRO A 53 8.07 17.30 0.96
N MET A 54 9.24 16.79 0.57
CA MET A 54 9.38 15.86 -0.54
C MET A 54 10.22 14.66 -0.10
N GLY A 55 9.81 13.49 -0.54
CA GLY A 55 10.47 12.23 -0.25
C GLY A 55 10.60 11.36 -1.49
N ILE A 56 11.50 10.38 -1.40
CA ILE A 56 11.58 9.28 -2.34
C ILE A 56 11.81 8.00 -1.55
N MET A 57 10.98 7.01 -1.81
CA MET A 57 11.13 5.66 -1.28
C MET A 57 11.44 4.72 -2.44
N VAL A 58 12.46 3.88 -2.23
CA VAL A 58 12.76 2.76 -3.12
C VAL A 58 12.58 1.46 -2.34
N ASN A 59 12.00 0.45 -2.97
CA ASN A 59 11.76 -0.83 -2.34
C ASN A 59 12.03 -1.96 -3.34
N TYR A 60 12.73 -2.98 -2.87
CA TYR A 60 12.99 -4.20 -3.60
C TYR A 60 12.41 -5.37 -2.82
N ILE A 61 11.61 -6.19 -3.47
CA ILE A 61 10.98 -7.37 -2.91
C ILE A 61 11.42 -8.57 -3.74
N TRP A 62 11.96 -9.58 -3.06
CA TRP A 62 12.09 -10.91 -3.61
C TRP A 62 11.19 -11.84 -2.80
N MET A 63 10.35 -12.60 -3.48
CA MET A 63 9.37 -13.47 -2.88
C MET A 63 9.41 -14.83 -3.56
N ASP A 64 9.36 -15.87 -2.74
CA ASP A 64 9.40 -17.24 -3.19
C ASP A 64 8.38 -18.05 -2.41
N GLN A 65 7.39 -18.57 -3.12
CA GLN A 65 6.17 -19.09 -2.56
C GLN A 65 5.82 -20.44 -3.18
N GLY A 66 5.61 -21.45 -2.33
CA GLY A 66 4.98 -22.70 -2.75
C GLY A 66 3.49 -22.49 -3.05
N ILE A 67 3.00 -23.08 -4.14
CA ILE A 67 1.57 -23.04 -4.50
C ILE A 67 0.97 -24.40 -4.17
N ASP A 68 0.01 -24.40 -3.26
CA ASP A 68 -0.78 -25.58 -2.93
C ASP A 68 -2.10 -25.55 -3.71
N ILE A 69 -2.33 -26.54 -4.58
CA ILE A 69 -3.52 -26.63 -5.42
C ILE A 69 -4.40 -27.73 -4.87
N THR A 70 -5.46 -27.33 -4.16
CA THR A 70 -6.41 -28.25 -3.52
C THR A 70 -7.82 -28.06 -4.07
N ASN A 71 -8.67 -29.07 -3.90
CA ASN A 71 -10.09 -29.03 -4.25
C ASN A 71 -10.38 -28.66 -5.72
N MET A 72 -9.63 -29.24 -6.65
CA MET A 72 -9.88 -29.04 -8.07
C MET A 72 -11.27 -29.56 -8.47
N GLN A 73 -12.00 -28.77 -9.26
CA GLN A 73 -13.29 -29.14 -9.81
C GLN A 73 -13.31 -28.88 -11.31
N LEU A 74 -13.91 -29.81 -12.06
CA LEU A 74 -14.14 -29.67 -13.50
C LEU A 74 -15.63 -29.62 -13.79
N GLY A 75 -16.02 -28.68 -14.65
CA GLY A 75 -17.36 -28.57 -15.21
C GLY A 75 -17.29 -28.57 -16.73
N LEU A 76 -18.35 -29.03 -17.39
CA LEU A 76 -18.42 -29.08 -18.84
C LEU A 76 -19.74 -28.47 -19.30
N THR A 77 -19.68 -27.28 -19.87
CA THR A 77 -20.84 -26.63 -20.50
C THR A 77 -20.70 -26.71 -22.01
N THR A 78 -21.64 -27.41 -22.65
CA THR A 78 -21.78 -27.59 -24.10
C THR A 78 -23.21 -27.20 -24.50
N VAL A 79 -23.44 -26.89 -25.79
CA VAL A 79 -24.76 -26.49 -26.34
C VAL A 79 -25.91 -27.40 -25.89
N ASN A 80 -25.65 -28.70 -25.70
CA ASN A 80 -26.67 -29.71 -25.36
C ASN A 80 -26.53 -30.31 -23.96
N ARG A 81 -25.50 -29.92 -23.17
CA ARG A 81 -25.24 -30.50 -21.84
C ARG A 81 -24.55 -29.50 -20.95
N ASP A 82 -25.03 -29.37 -19.73
CA ASP A 82 -24.39 -28.59 -18.68
C ASP A 82 -24.06 -29.52 -17.51
N VAL A 83 -22.79 -29.90 -17.40
CA VAL A 83 -22.27 -30.69 -16.29
C VAL A 83 -21.71 -29.72 -15.26
N PRO A 84 -22.29 -29.69 -14.04
CA PRO A 84 -21.84 -28.75 -13.01
C PRO A 84 -20.40 -29.07 -12.57
N LEU A 85 -19.76 -28.09 -11.94
CA LEU A 85 -18.44 -28.26 -11.32
C LEU A 85 -18.47 -29.47 -10.38
N THR A 86 -17.68 -30.49 -10.73
CA THR A 86 -17.58 -31.75 -10.00
C THR A 86 -16.14 -31.91 -9.52
N PRO A 87 -15.91 -32.24 -8.23
CA PRO A 87 -14.57 -32.52 -7.72
C PRO A 87 -13.89 -33.62 -8.53
N VAL A 88 -12.59 -33.45 -8.75
CA VAL A 88 -11.77 -34.43 -9.47
C VAL A 88 -10.60 -34.87 -8.62
N ASP A 89 -10.52 -36.18 -8.41
CA ASP A 89 -9.50 -36.80 -7.54
C ASP A 89 -8.39 -37.47 -8.38
N PHE A 90 -8.55 -37.49 -9.71
CA PHE A 90 -7.61 -38.13 -10.65
C PHE A 90 -6.51 -37.20 -11.16
N ILE A 91 -6.58 -35.91 -10.80
CA ILE A 91 -5.60 -34.89 -11.17
C ILE A 91 -4.75 -34.61 -9.93
N ASP A 92 -3.45 -34.87 -10.04
CA ASP A 92 -2.54 -34.68 -8.92
C ASP A 92 -1.44 -33.68 -9.29
N PHE A 93 -1.15 -32.77 -8.37
CA PHE A 93 -0.20 -31.69 -8.55
C PHE A 93 1.06 -31.98 -7.73
N GLY A 94 2.22 -31.84 -8.38
CA GLY A 94 3.51 -31.93 -7.71
C GLY A 94 3.86 -30.63 -6.99
N GLU A 95 5.15 -30.43 -6.75
CA GLU A 95 5.65 -29.19 -6.17
C GLU A 95 5.44 -28.02 -7.16
N ASN A 96 4.54 -27.10 -6.83
CA ASN A 96 4.33 -25.87 -7.60
C ASN A 96 4.97 -24.70 -6.87
N ARG A 97 5.56 -23.77 -7.61
CA ARG A 97 6.32 -22.67 -7.02
C ARG A 97 6.16 -21.40 -7.83
N ASN A 98 6.05 -20.27 -7.15
CA ASN A 98 6.13 -18.94 -7.74
C ASN A 98 7.31 -18.19 -7.13
N THR A 99 8.25 -17.79 -7.97
CA THR A 99 9.34 -16.89 -7.60
C THR A 99 9.12 -15.56 -8.30
N SER A 100 9.10 -14.49 -7.52
CA SER A 100 8.87 -13.13 -8.03
C SER A 100 9.86 -12.14 -7.45
N MET A 101 10.24 -11.17 -8.28
CA MET A 101 11.04 -10.03 -7.92
C MET A 101 10.30 -8.76 -8.32
N SER A 102 10.35 -7.73 -7.50
CA SER A 102 9.73 -6.44 -7.78
C SER A 102 10.60 -5.31 -7.25
N PHE A 103 10.79 -4.30 -8.09
CA PHE A 103 11.40 -3.03 -7.74
C PHE A 103 10.34 -1.93 -7.83
N ASN A 104 10.22 -1.12 -6.79
CA ASN A 104 9.22 -0.05 -6.68
C ASN A 104 9.89 1.25 -6.26
N VAL A 105 9.48 2.35 -6.89
CA VAL A 105 9.85 3.72 -6.57
C VAL A 105 8.58 4.50 -6.24
N ARG A 106 8.64 5.26 -5.16
CA ARG A 106 7.53 6.06 -4.66
C ARG A 106 8.04 7.47 -4.32
N PRO A 107 7.98 8.41 -5.28
CA PRO A 107 8.17 9.82 -4.97
C PRO A 107 6.92 10.35 -4.27
N ASP A 108 7.12 11.14 -3.22
CA ASP A 108 6.03 11.67 -2.39
C ASP A 108 6.21 13.15 -2.05
N ILE A 109 5.07 13.80 -1.78
CA ILE A 109 5.00 15.19 -1.36
C ILE A 109 3.97 15.37 -0.24
N TRP A 110 4.36 16.05 0.82
CA TRP A 110 3.45 16.49 1.88
C TRP A 110 2.77 17.81 1.49
N ILE A 111 1.51 17.73 1.05
CA ILE A 111 0.72 18.91 0.70
C ILE A 111 0.32 19.70 1.95
N PHE A 112 -0.11 18.99 3.00
CA PHE A 112 -0.37 19.52 4.33
C PHE A 112 0.47 18.76 5.37
N PRO A 113 0.72 19.31 6.57
CA PRO A 113 1.49 18.63 7.62
C PRO A 113 0.95 17.25 8.03
N PHE A 114 -0.31 16.97 7.66
CA PHE A 114 -1.02 15.73 7.92
C PHE A 114 -1.42 14.97 6.65
N LEU A 115 -1.13 15.49 5.44
CA LEU A 115 -1.55 14.88 4.17
C LEU A 115 -0.37 14.73 3.20
N ASN A 116 -0.03 13.50 2.89
CA ASN A 116 0.97 13.10 1.91
C ASN A 116 0.30 12.55 0.65
N VAL A 117 0.84 12.89 -0.52
CA VAL A 117 0.40 12.39 -1.83
C VAL A 117 1.62 11.83 -2.54
N TYR A 118 1.47 10.66 -3.17
CA TYR A 118 2.59 9.98 -3.80
C TYR A 118 2.21 9.25 -5.08
N GLY A 119 3.20 9.13 -5.97
CA GLY A 119 3.13 8.23 -7.13
C GLY A 119 3.73 6.87 -6.77
N LEU A 120 3.29 5.81 -7.44
CA LEU A 120 3.82 4.45 -7.30
C LEU A 120 4.22 3.96 -8.68
N PHE A 121 5.50 3.65 -8.88
CA PHE A 121 6.03 3.14 -10.13
C PHE A 121 6.88 1.92 -9.86
N GLY A 122 6.68 0.86 -10.62
CA GLY A 122 7.38 -0.39 -10.36
C GLY A 122 7.55 -1.24 -11.60
N TYR A 123 8.52 -2.12 -11.51
CA TYR A 123 8.75 -3.18 -12.46
C TYR A 123 9.05 -4.46 -11.69
N GLY A 124 8.51 -5.58 -12.16
CA GLY A 124 8.75 -6.88 -11.57
C GLY A 124 8.80 -7.98 -12.62
N LYS A 125 9.33 -9.11 -12.20
CA LYS A 125 9.32 -10.36 -12.96
C LYS A 125 8.80 -11.47 -12.06
N SER A 126 7.89 -12.28 -12.57
CA SER A 126 7.36 -13.45 -11.88
C SER A 126 7.56 -14.68 -12.75
N LYS A 127 8.01 -15.77 -12.12
CA LYS A 127 8.14 -17.10 -12.70
C LYS A 127 7.27 -18.05 -11.89
N THR A 128 6.24 -18.58 -12.52
CA THR A 128 5.34 -19.57 -11.94
C THR A 128 5.59 -20.92 -12.60
N GLU A 129 5.86 -21.94 -11.79
CA GLU A 129 6.03 -23.32 -12.21
C GLU A 129 4.85 -24.13 -11.66
N VAL A 130 4.11 -24.77 -12.56
CA VAL A 130 3.02 -25.69 -12.24
C VAL A 130 3.37 -27.06 -12.81
N ASN A 131 3.47 -28.06 -11.92
CA ASN A 131 3.81 -29.43 -12.23
C ASN A 131 2.57 -30.31 -11.97
N LEU A 132 2.05 -30.91 -13.03
CA LEU A 132 1.02 -31.94 -12.97
C LEU A 132 1.70 -33.31 -13.00
N VAL A 133 1.33 -34.21 -12.09
CA VAL A 133 1.92 -35.54 -11.94
C VAL A 133 0.97 -36.63 -12.46
N ALA A 134 -0.34 -36.44 -12.32
CA ALA A 134 -1.37 -37.36 -12.81
C ALA A 134 -2.52 -36.58 -13.49
N PRO A 135 -3.18 -37.15 -14.52
CA PRO A 135 -2.98 -38.48 -15.11
C PRO A 135 -1.81 -38.57 -16.10
N VAL A 136 -1.22 -37.44 -16.50
CA VAL A 136 -0.03 -37.35 -17.36
C VAL A 136 0.90 -36.31 -16.75
N GLU A 137 2.20 -36.62 -16.74
CA GLU A 137 3.22 -35.69 -16.25
C GLU A 137 3.35 -34.50 -17.20
N LEU A 138 3.03 -33.29 -16.72
CA LEU A 138 3.12 -32.06 -17.49
C LEU A 138 3.75 -30.97 -16.63
N LYS A 139 4.77 -30.31 -17.18
CA LYS A 139 5.41 -29.15 -16.57
C LYS A 139 5.09 -27.89 -17.36
N SER A 140 4.43 -26.94 -16.72
CA SER A 140 4.17 -25.61 -17.26
C SER A 140 5.01 -24.57 -16.52
N VAL A 141 5.79 -23.80 -17.26
CA VAL A 141 6.59 -22.70 -16.72
C VAL A 141 6.15 -21.42 -17.42
N VAL A 142 5.66 -20.47 -16.63
CA VAL A 142 5.19 -19.17 -17.11
C VAL A 142 6.08 -18.10 -16.51
N GLU A 143 6.80 -17.38 -17.37
CA GLU A 143 7.54 -16.18 -17.01
C GLU A 143 6.81 -14.96 -17.54
N GLN A 144 6.64 -13.94 -16.70
CA GLN A 144 6.00 -12.69 -17.09
C GLN A 144 6.67 -11.50 -16.42
N ASN A 145 6.80 -10.44 -17.19
CA ASN A 145 7.15 -9.13 -16.68
C ASN A 145 5.87 -8.39 -16.26
N ILE A 146 5.99 -7.58 -15.21
CA ILE A 146 4.89 -6.79 -14.65
C ILE A 146 5.37 -5.36 -14.52
N SER A 147 4.64 -4.43 -15.13
CA SER A 147 4.83 -3.00 -14.86
C SER A 147 3.71 -2.50 -13.94
N THR A 148 4.06 -1.61 -13.02
CA THR A 148 3.12 -1.04 -12.05
C THR A 148 3.17 0.48 -12.14
N ALA A 149 2.00 1.10 -12.24
CA ALA A 149 1.83 2.53 -12.13
C ALA A 149 0.62 2.85 -11.25
N GLY A 150 0.70 3.90 -10.44
CA GLY A 150 -0.38 4.23 -9.54
C GLY A 150 -0.11 5.49 -8.74
N PHE A 151 -1.04 5.79 -7.85
CA PHE A 151 -0.91 6.88 -6.89
C PHE A 151 -1.56 6.51 -5.57
N GLY A 152 -1.22 7.25 -4.53
CA GLY A 152 -1.85 7.10 -3.24
C GLY A 152 -1.82 8.39 -2.44
N VAL A 153 -2.60 8.36 -1.36
CA VAL A 153 -2.71 9.44 -0.39
C VAL A 153 -2.61 8.84 1.01
N MET A 154 -1.94 9.55 1.91
CA MET A 154 -1.84 9.18 3.31
C MET A 154 -2.17 10.37 4.19
N GLY A 155 -3.13 10.18 5.10
CA GLY A 155 -3.42 11.08 6.20
C GLY A 155 -2.74 10.60 7.48
N ALA A 156 -2.11 11.50 8.24
CA ALA A 156 -1.52 11.19 9.54
C ALA A 156 -1.86 12.27 10.58
N PHE A 157 -2.34 11.88 11.75
CA PHE A 157 -2.68 12.80 12.83
C PHE A 157 -2.47 12.18 14.22
N GLY A 158 -2.19 13.02 15.21
CA GLY A 158 -2.06 12.63 16.61
C GLY A 158 -3.34 12.92 17.40
N ILE A 159 -3.78 11.96 18.21
CA ILE A 159 -4.88 12.12 19.18
C ILE A 159 -4.36 11.70 20.56
N GLY A 160 -4.12 12.70 21.42
CA GLY A 160 -3.58 12.46 22.76
C GLY A 160 -2.21 11.75 22.71
N PRO A 161 -2.03 10.60 23.37
CA PRO A 161 -0.77 9.86 23.40
C PRO A 161 -0.59 8.90 22.19
N VAL A 162 -1.45 8.97 21.18
CA VAL A 162 -1.47 8.02 20.05
C VAL A 162 -1.36 8.77 18.73
N TRP A 163 -0.59 8.22 17.79
CA TRP A 163 -0.60 8.63 16.39
C TRP A 163 -1.39 7.62 15.57
N VAL A 164 -2.11 8.13 14.58
CA VAL A 164 -2.91 7.35 13.62
C VAL A 164 -2.52 7.77 12.21
N SER A 165 -2.39 6.80 11.31
CA SER A 165 -2.26 7.06 9.88
C SER A 165 -3.22 6.20 9.07
N VAL A 166 -3.84 6.79 8.05
CA VAL A 166 -4.69 6.11 7.08
C VAL A 166 -4.10 6.34 5.70
N ASP A 167 -3.83 5.27 4.96
CA ASP A 167 -3.32 5.35 3.59
C ASP A 167 -4.22 4.62 2.60
N GLY A 168 -4.37 5.19 1.40
CA GLY A 168 -5.13 4.63 0.29
C GLY A 168 -4.27 4.62 -0.96
N ASN A 169 -4.17 3.47 -1.61
CA ASN A 169 -3.33 3.23 -2.78
C ASN A 169 -4.19 2.70 -3.92
N TRP A 170 -4.01 3.25 -5.11
CA TRP A 170 -4.60 2.77 -6.35
C TRP A 170 -3.48 2.46 -7.33
N THR A 171 -3.32 1.20 -7.71
CA THR A 171 -2.30 0.76 -8.65
C THR A 171 -2.92 -0.01 -9.80
N TRP A 172 -2.31 0.14 -10.97
CA TRP A 172 -2.58 -0.64 -12.16
C TRP A 172 -1.33 -1.47 -12.43
N ASN A 173 -1.48 -2.79 -12.33
CA ASN A 173 -0.43 -3.75 -12.57
C ASN A 173 -0.71 -4.40 -13.92
N LYS A 174 0.24 -4.29 -14.86
CA LYS A 174 0.13 -4.83 -16.21
C LYS A 174 1.12 -5.97 -16.38
N PRO A 175 0.69 -7.23 -16.17
CA PRO A 175 1.43 -8.38 -16.66
C PRO A 175 1.48 -8.36 -18.18
N GLU A 176 2.60 -8.86 -18.72
CA GLU A 176 2.82 -8.95 -20.17
C GLU A 176 1.81 -9.87 -20.86
N LEU A 177 1.38 -10.94 -20.17
CA LEU A 177 0.49 -11.98 -20.70
C LEU A 177 -1.01 -11.66 -20.61
N LEU A 178 -1.38 -10.53 -20.00
CA LEU A 178 -2.77 -10.12 -19.83
C LEU A 178 -3.08 -8.98 -20.78
N ASP A 179 -4.24 -8.91 -21.43
CA ASP A 179 -4.53 -7.81 -22.36
C ASP A 179 -4.70 -6.46 -21.63
N ASP A 180 -5.43 -6.47 -20.51
CA ASP A 180 -5.75 -5.28 -19.72
C ASP A 180 -4.97 -5.21 -18.40
N PRO A 181 -4.68 -4.00 -17.88
CA PRO A 181 -4.08 -3.84 -16.57
C PRO A 181 -5.05 -4.22 -15.44
N VAL A 182 -4.54 -4.95 -14.44
CA VAL A 182 -5.28 -5.29 -13.23
C VAL A 182 -5.21 -4.14 -12.24
N ARG A 183 -6.37 -3.57 -11.91
CA ARG A 183 -6.48 -2.54 -10.87
C ARG A 183 -6.48 -3.18 -9.48
N VAL A 184 -5.61 -2.69 -8.60
CA VAL A 184 -5.52 -3.09 -7.20
C VAL A 184 -5.68 -1.85 -6.32
N ASN A 185 -6.57 -1.95 -5.33
CA ASN A 185 -6.80 -0.89 -4.36
C ASN A 185 -6.43 -1.43 -2.98
N VAL A 186 -5.57 -0.72 -2.26
CA VAL A 186 -5.12 -1.10 -0.91
C VAL A 186 -5.39 0.05 0.05
N MET A 187 -6.06 -0.25 1.16
CA MET A 187 -6.23 0.68 2.27
C MET A 187 -5.48 0.16 3.49
N GLY A 188 -4.75 1.06 4.16
CA GLY A 188 -3.98 0.79 5.36
C GLY A 188 -4.41 1.68 6.51
N LEU A 189 -4.47 1.10 7.71
CA LEU A 189 -4.62 1.83 8.97
C LEU A 189 -3.45 1.44 9.87
N ARG A 190 -2.77 2.44 10.44
CA ARG A 190 -1.70 2.24 11.43
C ARG A 190 -1.97 3.10 12.65
N ILE A 191 -1.59 2.55 13.80
CA ILE A 191 -1.79 3.17 15.12
C ILE A 191 -0.53 2.90 15.93
N GLY A 192 -0.04 3.89 16.67
CA GLY A 192 1.09 3.71 17.60
C GLY A 192 1.12 4.74 18.71
N ALA A 193 1.95 4.51 19.73
CA ALA A 193 2.13 5.45 20.85
C ALA A 193 3.13 6.57 20.50
N ILE A 194 2.95 7.74 21.11
CA ILE A 194 3.81 8.95 20.98
C ILE A 194 4.63 9.16 22.25
#